data_AF-A0A3R6UVV0-F1
#
_entry.id   AF-A0A3R6UVV0-F1
#
_cell.length_a   1.000
_cell.length_b   1.000
_cell.length_c   1.000
_cell.angle_alpha   90.00
_cell.angle_beta   90.00
_cell.angle_gamma   90.00
#
_symmetry.space_group_name_H-M   'P 1'
#
loop_
_entity.id
_entity.type
_entity.pdbx_description
1 polymer ?
#
loop_
_entity_poly.entity_id
_entity_poly.type
_entity_poly.pdbx_seq_one_letter_code
_entity_poly.pdbx_strand_id
1 'polypeptide(L)'
;MAVTKIRKISSWTLLISSIISIVVLGMFYAGGVVDPSVEMKEPIYTGLLLNWTSILFFVTIISTVIFALWQFTSLLKTSPKSALASLIVVVLFAAVLFITYSMGDATPLTGLNADSQAYNIPFWLKITDMWINSTIVLMVLIIIAVAAGSVKRMLNR
;
A
#
# COMPACT_ATOMS: atom_id res chain seq x y z
N MET A 1 -5.21 -10.82 30.52
CA MET A 1 -3.87 -10.19 30.58
C MET A 1 -3.11 -10.11 29.24
N ALA A 2 -3.38 -10.98 28.24
CA ALA A 2 -2.75 -10.87 26.91
C ALA A 2 -3.35 -9.74 26.05
N VAL A 3 -4.66 -9.52 26.12
CA VAL A 3 -5.39 -8.49 25.35
C VAL A 3 -4.91 -7.07 25.69
N THR A 4 -4.58 -6.79 26.95
CA THR A 4 -4.07 -5.49 27.37
C THR A 4 -2.66 -5.21 26.85
N LYS A 5 -1.80 -6.24 26.75
CA LYS A 5 -0.44 -6.11 26.20
C LYS A 5 -0.45 -5.88 24.69
N ILE A 6 -1.24 -6.65 23.95
CA ILE A 6 -1.37 -6.51 22.48
C ILE A 6 -1.96 -5.14 22.13
N ARG A 7 -3.03 -4.73 22.81
CA ARG A 7 -3.64 -3.40 22.62
C ARG A 7 -2.63 -2.28 22.94
N LYS A 8 -1.83 -2.43 24.00
CA LYS A 8 -0.80 -1.45 24.36
C LYS A 8 0.27 -1.36 23.27
N ILE A 9 0.82 -2.48 22.81
CA ILE A 9 1.85 -2.47 21.75
C ILE A 9 1.32 -1.83 20.47
N SER A 10 0.16 -2.27 19.98
CA SER A 10 -0.46 -1.69 18.78
C SER A 10 -0.75 -0.20 18.93
N SER A 11 -1.29 0.23 20.07
CA SER A 11 -1.60 1.63 20.34
C SER A 11 -0.35 2.50 20.42
N TRP A 12 0.73 2.02 21.05
CA TRP A 12 1.97 2.76 21.16
C TRP A 12 2.69 2.85 19.81
N THR A 13 2.73 1.79 19.02
CA THR A 13 3.31 1.81 17.67
C THR A 13 2.60 2.82 16.78
N LEU A 14 1.26 2.83 16.78
CA LEU A 14 0.48 3.79 15.99
C LEU A 14 0.69 5.23 16.46
N LEU A 15 0.69 5.45 17.77
CA LEU A 15 0.84 6.79 18.33
C LEU A 15 2.23 7.37 18.02
N ILE A 16 3.30 6.58 18.20
CA ILE A 16 4.67 7.01 17.88
C ILE A 16 4.82 7.29 16.38
N SER A 17 4.38 6.39 15.51
CA SER A 17 4.50 6.59 14.06
C SER A 17 3.68 7.79 13.58
N SER A 18 2.51 8.02 14.17
CA SER A 18 1.66 9.18 13.87
C SER A 18 2.31 10.49 14.31
N ILE A 19 2.88 10.56 15.52
CA ILE A 19 3.59 11.76 16.00
C ILE A 19 4.75 12.09 15.07
N ILE A 20 5.61 11.11 14.76
CA ILE A 20 6.75 11.34 13.85
C ILE A 20 6.25 11.82 12.49
N SER A 21 5.18 11.22 11.96
CA SER A 21 4.58 11.64 10.69
C SER A 21 4.10 13.08 10.72
N ILE A 22 3.45 13.52 11.80
CA ILE A 22 3.00 14.91 11.96
C ILE A 22 4.20 15.87 11.97
N VAL A 23 5.28 15.52 12.68
CA VAL A 23 6.50 16.36 12.73
C VAL A 23 7.16 16.43 11.35
N VAL A 24 7.28 15.31 10.64
CA VAL A 24 7.84 15.27 9.27
C VAL A 24 6.99 16.09 8.30
N LEU A 25 5.65 15.99 8.37
CA LEU A 25 4.75 16.81 7.56
C LEU A 25 4.84 18.29 7.93
N GLY A 26 4.96 18.63 9.20
CA GLY A 26 5.18 19.99 9.67
C GLY A 26 6.44 20.60 9.08
N MET A 27 7.56 19.86 9.12
CA MET A 27 8.80 20.29 8.48
C MET A 27 8.67 20.39 6.95
N PHE A 28 7.97 19.44 6.31
CA PHE A 28 7.74 19.48 4.87
C PHE A 28 6.96 20.72 4.42
N TYR A 29 5.84 21.04 5.08
CA TYR A 29 4.98 22.16 4.67
C TYR A 29 5.44 23.52 5.21
N ALA A 30 6.02 23.59 6.41
CA ALA A 30 6.43 24.85 7.04
C ALA A 30 7.93 25.15 6.90
N GLY A 31 8.72 24.22 6.35
CA GLY A 31 10.18 24.30 6.33
C GLY A 31 10.79 25.15 5.21
N GLY A 32 9.97 25.70 4.30
CA GLY A 32 10.44 26.55 3.21
C GLY A 32 10.79 25.80 1.92
N VAL A 33 11.19 26.56 0.89
CA VAL A 33 11.52 26.07 -0.46
C VAL A 33 13.01 26.27 -0.75
N VAL A 34 13.63 25.35 -1.50
CA VAL A 34 15.08 25.38 -1.79
C VAL A 34 15.43 26.57 -2.67
N ASP A 35 14.70 26.77 -3.76
CA ASP A 35 14.84 27.93 -4.64
C ASP A 35 13.45 28.54 -4.94
N PRO A 36 13.17 29.78 -4.49
CA PRO A 36 11.91 30.46 -4.77
C PRO A 36 11.72 30.88 -6.23
N SER A 37 12.79 30.85 -7.03
CA SER A 37 12.90 31.45 -8.37
C SER A 37 12.46 30.50 -9.49
N VAL A 38 12.31 29.20 -9.19
CA VAL A 38 11.90 28.16 -10.14
C VAL A 38 10.38 28.05 -10.17
N GLU A 39 9.79 27.80 -11.35
CA GLU A 39 8.34 27.60 -11.50
C GLU A 39 7.82 26.42 -10.65
N MET A 40 8.61 25.36 -10.53
CA MET A 40 8.30 24.20 -9.68
C MET A 40 9.05 24.29 -8.35
N LYS A 41 8.42 24.93 -7.36
CA LYS A 41 8.99 25.09 -6.03
C LYS A 41 9.09 23.75 -5.30
N GLU A 42 10.30 23.40 -4.93
CA GLU A 42 10.59 22.18 -4.17
C GLU A 42 10.75 22.48 -2.66
N PRO A 43 9.97 21.81 -1.79
CA PRO A 43 10.15 21.93 -0.34
C PRO A 43 11.50 21.37 0.11
N ILE A 44 12.17 22.06 1.03
CA ILE A 44 13.51 21.66 1.53
C ILE A 44 13.50 20.25 2.13
N TYR A 45 12.42 19.89 2.83
CA TYR A 45 12.30 18.62 3.54
C TYR A 45 11.64 17.50 2.72
N THR A 46 11.60 17.64 1.38
CA THR A 46 11.08 16.57 0.49
C THR A 46 11.82 15.25 0.69
N GLY A 47 13.15 15.28 0.78
CA GLY A 47 13.95 14.07 1.03
C GLY A 47 13.65 13.41 2.38
N LEU A 48 13.37 14.22 3.42
CA LEU A 48 12.99 13.69 4.73
C LEU A 48 11.63 12.98 4.68
N LEU A 49 10.64 13.59 4.00
CA LEU A 49 9.34 12.98 3.81
C LEU A 49 9.45 11.64 3.06
N LEU A 50 10.21 11.61 1.96
CA LEU A 50 10.44 10.40 1.16
C LEU A 50 11.13 9.30 1.97
N ASN A 51 12.13 9.64 2.79
CA ASN A 51 12.80 8.65 3.63
C ASN A 51 11.86 8.08 4.68
N TRP A 52 11.06 8.92 5.35
CA TRP A 52 10.12 8.48 6.37
C TRP A 52 9.02 7.59 5.79
N THR A 53 8.42 7.98 4.67
CA THR A 53 7.38 7.18 4.01
C THR A 53 7.94 5.86 3.50
N SER A 54 9.16 5.85 2.96
CA SER A 54 9.85 4.63 2.51
C SER A 54 10.06 3.65 3.67
N ILE A 55 10.54 4.12 4.82
CA ILE A 55 10.73 3.28 6.02
C ILE A 55 9.40 2.64 6.44
N LEU A 56 8.33 3.45 6.56
CA LEU A 56 7.01 2.96 6.93
C LEU A 56 6.48 1.92 5.92
N PHE A 57 6.68 2.17 4.63
CA PHE A 57 6.27 1.27 3.56
C PHE A 57 6.96 -0.09 3.67
N PHE A 58 8.30 -0.13 3.78
CA PHE A 58 9.04 -1.38 3.90
C PHE A 58 8.73 -2.15 5.19
N VAL A 59 8.62 -1.46 6.33
CA VAL A 59 8.21 -2.08 7.60
C VAL A 59 6.82 -2.72 7.48
N THR A 60 5.90 -2.05 6.79
CA THR A 60 4.53 -2.56 6.56
C THR A 60 4.56 -3.81 5.67
N ILE A 61 5.32 -3.80 4.57
CA ILE A 61 5.48 -4.96 3.69
C ILE A 61 6.04 -6.15 4.47
N ILE A 62 7.15 -5.97 5.18
CA ILE A 62 7.81 -7.04 5.94
C ILE A 62 6.84 -7.61 6.98
N SER A 63 6.15 -6.75 7.72
CA SER A 63 5.17 -7.19 8.72
C SER A 63 4.04 -8.00 8.09
N THR A 64 3.51 -7.53 6.95
CA THR A 64 2.42 -8.21 6.22
C THR A 64 2.86 -9.59 5.75
N VAL A 65 4.07 -9.72 5.20
CA VAL A 65 4.61 -11.01 4.75
C VAL A 65 4.80 -11.97 5.92
N ILE A 66 5.39 -11.52 7.03
CA ILE A 66 5.59 -12.35 8.23
C ILE A 66 4.26 -12.87 8.77
N PHE A 67 3.25 -12.00 8.90
CA PHE A 67 1.93 -12.40 9.38
C PHE A 67 1.21 -13.33 8.41
N ALA A 68 1.32 -13.09 7.10
CA ALA A 68 0.75 -13.97 6.09
C ALA A 68 1.35 -15.39 6.15
N LEU A 69 2.68 -15.51 6.25
CA LEU A 69 3.38 -16.79 6.38
C LEU A 69 3.01 -17.51 7.68
N TRP A 70 2.92 -16.78 8.79
CA TRP A 70 2.53 -17.36 10.07
C TRP A 70 1.07 -17.85 10.05
N GLN A 71 0.16 -17.05 9.48
CA GLN A 71 -1.24 -17.44 9.31
C GLN A 71 -1.36 -18.68 8.42
N PHE A 72 -0.63 -18.73 7.30
CA PHE A 72 -0.63 -19.86 6.38
C PHE A 72 -0.14 -21.15 7.04
N THR A 73 1.01 -21.10 7.73
CA THR A 73 1.57 -22.27 8.43
C THR A 73 0.69 -22.75 9.58
N SER A 74 -0.02 -21.84 10.26
CA SER A 74 -1.02 -22.20 11.27
C SER A 74 -2.22 -22.91 10.63
N LEU A 75 -2.75 -22.38 9.52
CA LEU A 75 -3.90 -22.97 8.81
C LEU A 75 -3.57 -24.36 8.23
N LEU A 76 -2.34 -24.58 7.76
CA LEU A 76 -1.91 -25.90 7.30
C LEU A 76 -1.99 -26.97 8.39
N LYS A 77 -1.72 -26.60 9.65
CA LYS A 77 -1.77 -27.53 10.78
C LYS A 77 -3.19 -27.82 11.27
N THR A 78 -4.11 -26.87 11.13
CA THR A 78 -5.45 -26.97 11.71
C THR A 78 -6.54 -27.33 10.70
N SER A 79 -6.47 -26.84 9.47
CA SER A 79 -7.46 -27.10 8.43
C SER A 79 -6.87 -26.96 7.01
N PRO A 80 -6.45 -28.07 6.37
CA PRO A 80 -5.85 -28.04 5.03
C PRO A 80 -6.74 -27.37 3.98
N LYS A 81 -8.07 -27.53 4.11
CA LYS A 81 -9.06 -26.90 3.22
C LYS A 81 -9.03 -25.37 3.28
N SER A 82 -8.91 -24.80 4.48
CA SER A 82 -8.83 -23.33 4.64
C SER A 82 -7.50 -22.78 4.17
N ALA A 83 -6.41 -23.53 4.40
CA ALA A 83 -5.09 -23.17 3.86
C ALA A 83 -5.10 -23.14 2.33
N LEU A 84 -5.70 -24.14 1.67
CA LEU A 84 -5.84 -24.15 0.22
C LEU A 84 -6.65 -22.97 -0.30
N ALA A 85 -7.76 -22.63 0.37
CA ALA A 85 -8.54 -21.44 0.02
C ALA A 85 -7.71 -20.15 0.13
N SER A 86 -6.89 -20.01 1.18
CA SER A 86 -6.00 -18.85 1.32
C SER A 86 -4.95 -18.77 0.20
N LEU A 87 -4.43 -19.92 -0.27
CA LEU A 87 -3.49 -19.96 -1.39
C LEU A 87 -4.16 -19.54 -2.70
N ILE A 88 -5.39 -20.00 -2.96
CA ILE A 88 -6.16 -19.62 -4.15
C ILE A 88 -6.34 -18.10 -4.21
N VAL A 89 -6.67 -17.46 -3.08
CA VAL A 89 -6.82 -16.00 -3.00
C VAL A 89 -5.51 -15.29 -3.37
N VAL A 90 -4.37 -15.76 -2.87
CA VAL A 90 -3.06 -15.19 -3.20
C VAL A 90 -2.74 -15.35 -4.69
N VAL A 91 -3.04 -16.51 -5.28
CA VAL A 91 -2.84 -16.75 -6.72
C VAL A 91 -3.72 -15.83 -7.56
N LEU A 92 -5.00 -15.67 -7.20
CA LEU A 92 -5.91 -14.75 -7.90
C LEU A 92 -5.45 -13.30 -7.78
N PHE A 93 -4.97 -12.88 -6.60
CA PHE A 93 -4.40 -11.55 -6.42
C PHE A 93 -3.16 -11.33 -7.30
N ALA A 94 -2.23 -12.30 -7.32
CA ALA A 94 -1.07 -12.24 -8.21
C ALA A 94 -1.45 -12.19 -9.70
N ALA A 95 -2.50 -12.92 -10.10
CA ALA A 95 -3.02 -12.88 -11.46
C ALA A 95 -3.57 -11.49 -11.82
N VAL A 96 -4.30 -10.83 -10.92
CA VAL A 96 -4.77 -9.45 -11.12
C VAL A 96 -3.59 -8.49 -11.29
N LEU A 97 -2.56 -8.60 -10.46
CA LEU A 97 -1.34 -7.79 -10.60
C LEU A 97 -0.65 -8.02 -11.95
N PHE A 98 -0.50 -9.27 -12.38
CA PHE A 98 0.13 -9.58 -13.67
C PHE A 98 -0.67 -9.02 -14.85
N ILE A 99 -2.00 -9.18 -14.85
CA ILE A 99 -2.88 -8.65 -15.89
C ILE A 99 -2.78 -7.12 -15.94
N THR A 100 -2.91 -6.46 -14.79
CA THR A 100 -2.86 -4.99 -14.71
C THR A 100 -1.49 -4.42 -15.09
N TYR A 101 -0.40 -5.12 -14.79
CA TYR A 101 0.94 -4.77 -15.29
C TYR A 101 1.06 -4.92 -16.80
N SER A 102 0.50 -6.00 -17.37
CA SER A 102 0.55 -6.23 -18.82
C SER A 102 -0.22 -5.19 -19.63
N MET A 103 -1.25 -4.59 -19.03
CA MET A 103 -2.04 -3.50 -19.59
C MET A 103 -1.45 -2.10 -19.37
N GLY A 104 -0.41 -1.96 -18.53
CA GLY A 104 0.19 -0.67 -18.21
C GLY A 104 0.86 -0.02 -19.42
N ASP A 105 0.81 1.30 -19.48
CA ASP A 105 1.45 2.08 -20.52
C ASP A 105 2.94 2.31 -20.20
N ALA A 106 3.77 2.31 -21.25
CA ALA A 106 5.20 2.58 -21.19
C ALA A 106 5.56 3.99 -21.67
N THR A 107 4.59 4.80 -22.10
CA THR A 107 4.85 6.15 -22.61
C THR A 107 5.44 7.06 -21.53
N PRO A 108 6.65 7.62 -21.73
CA PRO A 108 7.26 8.52 -20.75
C PRO A 108 6.42 9.78 -20.53
N LEU A 109 6.30 10.18 -19.27
CA LEU A 109 5.54 11.36 -18.87
C LEU A 109 6.31 12.64 -19.23
N THR A 110 5.59 13.64 -19.72
CA THR A 110 6.15 14.98 -20.01
C THR A 110 6.01 15.90 -18.80
N GLY A 111 6.93 16.86 -18.64
CA GLY A 111 6.85 17.88 -17.58
C GLY A 111 7.33 17.48 -16.19
N LEU A 112 8.03 16.35 -16.04
CA LEU A 112 8.66 15.97 -14.76
C LEU A 112 9.93 16.78 -14.45
N ASN A 113 10.21 17.03 -13.17
CA ASN A 113 11.45 17.66 -12.71
C ASN A 113 12.68 16.77 -13.02
N ALA A 114 13.88 17.37 -13.01
CA ALA A 114 15.12 16.69 -13.40
C ALA A 114 15.37 15.38 -12.61
N ASP A 115 15.06 15.38 -11.32
CA ASP A 115 15.26 14.21 -10.45
C ASP A 115 14.28 13.06 -10.73
N SER A 116 13.04 13.36 -11.14
CA SER A 116 12.03 12.33 -11.45
C SER A 116 12.23 11.72 -12.83
N GLN A 117 12.95 12.38 -13.75
CA GLN A 117 13.24 11.83 -15.07
C GLN A 117 14.02 10.51 -14.99
N ALA A 118 14.85 10.32 -13.97
CA ALA A 118 15.58 9.06 -13.74
C ALA A 118 14.65 7.86 -13.52
N TYR A 119 13.42 8.09 -13.04
CA TYR A 119 12.41 7.07 -12.79
C TYR A 119 11.35 6.99 -13.90
N ASN A 120 11.40 7.87 -14.89
CA ASN A 120 10.47 7.94 -16.03
C ASN A 120 10.82 6.89 -17.11
N ILE A 121 11.02 5.65 -16.70
CA ILE A 121 11.34 4.52 -17.56
C ILE A 121 10.17 3.52 -17.60
N PRO A 122 10.01 2.73 -18.69
CA PRO A 122 8.87 1.83 -18.88
C PRO A 122 8.54 0.92 -17.69
N PHE A 123 9.56 0.48 -16.95
CA PHE A 123 9.39 -0.39 -15.79
C PHE A 123 8.58 0.28 -14.67
N TRP A 124 8.96 1.48 -14.23
CA TRP A 124 8.30 2.18 -13.13
C TRP A 124 6.92 2.69 -13.52
N LEU A 125 6.73 3.08 -14.78
CA LEU A 125 5.44 3.49 -15.33
C LEU A 125 4.43 2.34 -15.28
N LYS A 126 4.80 1.16 -15.79
CA LYS A 126 3.95 -0.03 -15.73
C LYS A 126 3.68 -0.52 -14.31
N ILE A 127 4.64 -0.39 -13.40
CA ILE A 127 4.40 -0.68 -11.98
C ILE A 127 3.36 0.27 -11.40
N THR A 128 3.45 1.56 -11.69
CA THR A 128 2.51 2.56 -11.19
C THR A 128 1.10 2.28 -11.73
N ASP A 129 0.98 2.02 -13.03
CA ASP A 129 -0.28 1.65 -13.67
C ASP A 129 -0.87 0.35 -13.12
N MET A 130 -0.02 -0.65 -12.87
CA MET A 130 -0.43 -1.90 -12.22
C MET A 130 -1.09 -1.61 -10.87
N TRP A 131 -0.48 -0.78 -10.02
CA TRP A 131 -1.03 -0.44 -8.70
C TRP A 131 -2.35 0.32 -8.80
N ILE A 132 -2.46 1.29 -9.70
CA ILE A 132 -3.69 2.07 -9.89
C ILE A 132 -4.82 1.16 -10.38
N ASN A 133 -4.58 0.43 -11.46
CA ASN A 133 -5.61 -0.42 -12.08
C ASN A 133 -6.03 -1.57 -11.17
N SER A 134 -5.09 -2.21 -10.46
CA SER A 134 -5.43 -3.27 -9.50
C SER A 134 -6.26 -2.74 -8.33
N THR A 135 -5.97 -1.53 -7.83
CA THR A 135 -6.77 -0.89 -6.78
C THR A 135 -8.20 -0.63 -7.25
N ILE A 136 -8.39 -0.14 -8.47
CA ILE A 136 -9.71 0.09 -9.07
C ILE A 136 -10.49 -1.24 -9.17
N VAL A 137 -9.86 -2.29 -9.71
CA VAL A 137 -10.48 -3.61 -9.84
C VAL A 137 -10.91 -4.16 -8.47
N LEU A 138 -10.03 -4.09 -7.47
CA LEU A 138 -10.33 -4.58 -6.12
C LEU A 138 -11.44 -3.77 -5.45
N MET A 139 -11.47 -2.45 -5.64
CA MET A 139 -12.53 -1.60 -5.12
C MET A 139 -13.90 -1.98 -5.71
N VAL A 140 -13.98 -2.23 -7.02
CA VAL A 140 -15.21 -2.70 -7.68
C VAL A 140 -15.64 -4.06 -7.13
N LEU A 141 -14.71 -5.01 -7.00
CA LEU A 141 -14.99 -6.33 -6.43
C LEU A 141 -15.51 -6.25 -4.99
N ILE A 142 -14.97 -5.34 -4.17
CA ILE A 142 -15.44 -5.12 -2.80
C ILE A 142 -16.90 -4.61 -2.82
N ILE A 143 -17.21 -3.63 -3.66
CA ILE A 143 -18.58 -3.09 -3.78
C ILE A 143 -19.56 -4.21 -4.16
N ILE A 144 -19.21 -5.04 -5.16
CA ILE A 144 -20.01 -6.18 -5.59
C ILE A 144 -20.17 -7.20 -4.45
N ALA A 145 -19.10 -7.54 -3.74
CA ALA A 145 -19.14 -8.49 -2.63
C ALA A 145 -20.02 -8.01 -1.48
N VAL A 146 -19.96 -6.71 -1.15
CA VAL A 146 -20.81 -6.10 -0.13
C VAL A 146 -22.28 -6.14 -0.54
N ALA A 147 -22.61 -5.80 -1.78
CA ALA A 147 -23.98 -5.84 -2.30
C ALA A 147 -24.53 -7.27 -2.37
N ALA A 148 -23.75 -8.23 -2.88
CA ALA A 148 -24.15 -9.63 -2.91
C ALA A 148 -24.34 -10.20 -1.49
N GLY A 149 -23.46 -9.83 -0.55
CA GLY A 149 -23.55 -10.22 0.85
C GLY A 149 -24.80 -9.67 1.54
N SER A 150 -25.18 -8.42 1.27
CA SER A 150 -26.39 -7.82 1.83
C SER A 150 -27.66 -8.46 1.27
N VAL A 151 -27.72 -8.70 -0.05
CA VAL A 151 -28.85 -9.39 -0.71
C VAL A 151 -29.02 -10.81 -0.16
N LYS A 152 -27.94 -11.59 -0.06
CA LYS A 152 -28.00 -12.96 0.49
C LYS A 152 -28.52 -12.96 1.93
N ARG A 153 -28.12 -11.98 2.75
CA ARG A 153 -28.61 -11.85 4.12
C ARG A 153 -30.11 -11.53 4.19
N MET A 154 -30.63 -10.79 3.22
CA MET A 154 -32.06 -10.50 3.11
C MET A 154 -32.86 -11.71 2.63
N LEU A 155 -32.32 -12.51 1.71
CA LEU A 155 -32.98 -13.70 1.17
C LEU A 155 -32.95 -14.91 2.11
N ASN A 156 -31.95 -15.00 3.00
CA ASN A 156 -31.85 -16.06 4.02
C ASN A 156 -32.53 -15.69 5.35
N ARG A 157 -33.34 -14.63 5.39
CA ARG A 157 -34.30 -14.35 6.45
C ARG A 157 -35.66 -14.86 6.04
#